data_AF-A0A2D9LRK5-F1
#
_entry.id   AF-A0A2D9LRK5-F1
#
_cell.length_a   1.000
_cell.length_b   1.000
_cell.length_c   1.000
_cell.angle_alpha   90.00
_cell.angle_beta   90.00
_cell.angle_gamma   90.00
#
_symmetry.space_group_name_H-M   'P 1'
#
loop_
_entity.id
_entity.type
_entity.pdbx_description
1 polymer ?
#
loop_
_entity_poly.entity_id
_entity_poly.type
_entity_poly.pdbx_seq_one_letter_code
_entity_poly.pdbx_strand_id
1 'polypeptide(L)'
;MERPVFKPLGASLYDLDTPSIFVIRDRLLANAESYRSHVCKAGKRLTPNASIHRTPSLCRLLNQDDVYVNTLSEALAFSNVVSGRITIGRAFGPSELQTILSISSVTPIRVVASSENQILEMKSLVRGKTENISFVLRVSGRVDQRGTPVNELDGKQELITELLVSDDGVENPKEFLSKICLQLAEYNLPVMVQSGVGPNLDILDIGFDEIVEGFHPFSGGSEFSVGVITAVTSTPVSGKAFLDCGQKAISTDGGVPTVVESKSFAIERMSAEHGYLVWEPGEASVSLGDTVILQPASISDTFNLYDYLNIVENETLVGLLEIQCRGSYS
;
A
#
# COMPACT_ATOMS: atom_id res chain seq x y z
N MET A 1 15.57 -4.47 12.89
CA MET A 1 14.92 -4.19 14.18
C MET A 1 14.97 -5.46 14.99
N GLU A 2 15.21 -5.39 16.30
CA GLU A 2 15.07 -6.57 17.16
C GLU A 2 13.61 -7.04 17.14
N ARG A 3 13.38 -8.34 17.35
CA ARG A 3 12.02 -8.86 17.46
C ARG A 3 11.46 -8.42 18.81
N PRO A 4 10.35 -7.66 18.85
CA PRO A 4 9.80 -7.15 20.10
C PRO A 4 9.36 -8.31 20.99
N VAL A 5 9.41 -8.10 22.31
CA VAL A 5 8.80 -9.06 23.25
C VAL A 5 7.28 -8.95 23.12
N PHE A 6 6.66 -9.99 22.56
CA PHE A 6 5.21 -10.00 22.37
C PHE A 6 4.48 -9.86 23.71
N LYS A 7 3.56 -8.89 23.75
CA LYS A 7 2.64 -8.71 24.88
C LYS A 7 1.43 -9.64 24.71
N PRO A 8 0.81 -10.11 25.81
CA PRO A 8 -0.40 -10.90 25.71
C PRO A 8 -1.54 -10.05 25.12
N LEU A 9 -2.49 -10.72 24.45
CA LEU A 9 -3.75 -10.08 24.08
C LEU A 9 -4.44 -9.53 25.33
N GLY A 10 -5.05 -8.36 25.20
CA GLY A 10 -5.61 -7.61 26.33
C GLY A 10 -4.63 -6.60 26.97
N ALA A 11 -3.35 -6.60 26.58
CA ALA A 11 -2.41 -5.57 27.01
C ALA A 11 -2.77 -4.20 26.41
N SER A 12 -2.41 -3.11 27.12
CA SER A 12 -2.55 -1.76 26.60
C SER A 12 -1.60 -1.54 25.41
N LEU A 13 -2.03 -0.74 24.42
CA LEU A 13 -1.19 -0.19 23.37
C LEU A 13 0.06 0.48 23.97
N TYR A 14 -0.10 1.18 25.09
CA TYR A 14 0.98 1.88 25.77
C TYR A 14 1.95 0.96 26.52
N ASP A 15 1.62 -0.33 26.66
CA ASP A 15 2.49 -1.35 27.26
C ASP A 15 3.29 -2.16 26.22
N LEU A 16 3.07 -1.88 24.92
CA LEU A 16 3.83 -2.52 23.85
C LEU A 16 5.32 -2.19 23.95
N ASP A 17 6.14 -3.14 23.53
CA ASP A 17 7.58 -2.91 23.40
C ASP A 17 7.84 -1.89 22.29
N THR A 18 8.71 -0.90 22.52
CA THR A 18 8.95 0.19 21.58
C THR A 18 10.30 0.04 20.85
N PRO A 19 10.40 0.44 19.57
CA PRO A 19 9.32 0.90 18.71
C PRO A 19 8.47 -0.25 18.13
N SER A 20 7.14 -0.05 18.05
CA SER A 20 6.21 -1.04 17.47
C SER A 20 5.20 -0.41 16.52
N ILE A 21 5.02 -1.00 15.33
CA ILE A 21 3.93 -0.64 14.43
C ILE A 21 2.61 -1.27 14.89
N PHE A 22 1.53 -0.50 14.78
CA PHE A 22 0.18 -0.97 15.05
C PHE A 22 -0.84 -0.33 14.11
N VAL A 23 -2.00 -0.97 14.01
CA VAL A 23 -3.20 -0.40 13.38
C VAL A 23 -4.38 -0.41 14.34
N ILE A 24 -5.28 0.56 14.19
CA ILE A 24 -6.52 0.65 14.95
C ILE A 24 -7.62 -0.01 14.12
N ARG A 25 -8.09 -1.18 14.58
CA ARG A 25 -8.98 -2.07 13.83
C ARG A 25 -10.25 -1.39 13.34
N ASP A 26 -10.98 -0.72 14.23
CA ASP A 26 -12.28 -0.13 13.89
C ASP A 26 -12.15 1.02 12.88
N ARG A 27 -11.13 1.86 13.05
CA ARG A 27 -10.82 2.94 12.09
C ARG A 27 -10.41 2.37 10.74
N LEU A 28 -9.56 1.34 10.74
CA LEU A 28 -9.12 0.65 9.52
C LEU A 28 -10.32 0.10 8.72
N LEU A 29 -11.24 -0.60 9.41
CA LEU A 29 -12.45 -1.17 8.81
C LEU A 29 -13.43 -0.09 8.32
N ALA A 30 -13.64 0.96 9.10
CA ALA A 30 -14.52 2.07 8.74
C ALA A 30 -14.00 2.83 7.50
N ASN A 31 -12.69 3.10 7.46
CA ASN A 31 -12.04 3.74 6.32
C ASN A 31 -12.16 2.87 5.06
N ALA A 32 -11.92 1.56 5.21
CA ALA A 32 -12.00 0.62 4.10
C ALA A 32 -13.41 0.57 3.49
N GLU A 33 -14.43 0.44 4.35
CA GLU A 33 -15.83 0.38 3.94
C GLU A 33 -16.32 1.69 3.33
N SER A 34 -15.95 2.82 3.93
CA SER A 34 -16.31 4.15 3.41
C SER A 34 -15.78 4.34 1.99
N TYR A 35 -14.49 4.09 1.76
CA TYR A 35 -13.90 4.27 0.44
C TYR A 35 -14.51 3.31 -0.59
N ARG A 36 -14.68 2.02 -0.22
CA ARG A 36 -15.37 1.03 -1.06
C ARG A 36 -16.78 1.47 -1.46
N SER A 37 -17.53 2.07 -0.54
CA SER A 37 -18.87 2.62 -0.83
C SER A 37 -18.82 3.76 -1.85
N HIS A 38 -17.85 4.67 -1.75
CA HIS A 38 -17.69 5.77 -2.72
C HIS A 38 -17.34 5.25 -4.12
N VAL A 39 -16.37 4.33 -4.22
CA VAL A 39 -15.97 3.71 -5.50
C VAL A 39 -17.16 2.97 -6.13
N CYS A 40 -17.91 2.20 -5.34
CA CYS A 40 -19.09 1.47 -5.81
C CYS A 40 -20.21 2.42 -6.27
N LYS A 41 -20.49 3.51 -5.53
CA LYS A 41 -21.46 4.54 -5.93
C LYS A 41 -21.08 5.24 -7.24
N ALA A 42 -19.79 5.38 -7.53
CA ALA A 42 -19.28 5.89 -8.80
C ALA A 42 -19.35 4.86 -9.95
N GLY A 43 -19.90 3.67 -9.72
CA GLY A 43 -20.03 2.61 -10.71
C GLY A 43 -18.70 1.93 -11.06
N LYS A 44 -17.69 2.05 -10.20
CA LYS A 44 -16.34 1.52 -10.43
C LYS A 44 -16.06 0.30 -9.56
N ARG A 45 -15.04 -0.48 -9.96
CA ARG A 45 -14.45 -1.53 -9.12
C ARG A 45 -13.25 -1.01 -8.35
N LEU A 46 -13.05 -1.54 -7.14
CA LEU A 46 -11.86 -1.30 -6.32
C LEU A 46 -11.04 -2.59 -6.28
N THR A 47 -9.76 -2.51 -6.64
CA THR A 47 -8.78 -3.57 -6.41
C THR A 47 -7.73 -3.06 -5.41
N PRO A 48 -7.84 -3.44 -4.13
CA PRO A 48 -6.90 -3.01 -3.09
C PRO A 48 -5.44 -3.34 -3.43
N ASN A 49 -4.55 -2.35 -3.34
CA ASN A 49 -3.11 -2.58 -3.48
C ASN A 49 -2.52 -3.11 -2.17
N ALA A 50 -2.39 -4.43 -2.07
CA ALA A 50 -1.88 -5.11 -0.88
C ALA A 50 -0.36 -4.96 -0.69
N SER A 51 0.36 -4.50 -1.70
CA SER A 51 1.81 -4.18 -1.59
C SER A 51 2.08 -3.02 -0.61
N ILE A 52 1.05 -2.26 -0.23
CA ILE A 52 1.15 -1.22 0.81
C ILE A 52 1.41 -1.83 2.18
N HIS A 53 0.79 -2.96 2.51
CA HIS A 53 0.90 -3.56 3.85
C HIS A 53 1.56 -4.93 3.88
N ARG A 54 1.69 -5.63 2.74
CA ARG A 54 2.45 -6.89 2.60
C ARG A 54 2.05 -8.00 3.59
N THR A 55 0.80 -7.95 4.02
CA THR A 55 0.25 -8.77 5.12
C THR A 55 -0.99 -9.50 4.61
N PRO A 56 -0.87 -10.74 4.10
CA PRO A 56 -2.01 -11.48 3.55
C PRO A 56 -3.18 -11.61 4.54
N SER A 57 -2.89 -11.92 5.81
CA SER A 57 -3.91 -12.02 6.85
C SER A 57 -4.71 -10.73 7.08
N LEU A 58 -4.14 -9.56 6.75
CA LEU A 58 -4.85 -8.28 6.85
C LEU A 58 -5.96 -8.17 5.79
N CYS A 59 -5.80 -8.76 4.60
CA CYS A 59 -6.85 -8.78 3.58
C CYS A 59 -8.10 -9.53 4.06
N ARG A 60 -7.94 -10.59 4.87
CA ARG A 60 -9.09 -11.27 5.49
C ARG A 60 -9.80 -10.37 6.49
N LEU A 61 -9.06 -9.61 7.29
CA LEU A 61 -9.64 -8.64 8.21
C LEU A 61 -10.44 -7.57 7.45
N LEU A 62 -9.88 -7.09 6.33
CA LEU A 62 -10.47 -6.06 5.47
C LEU A 62 -11.57 -6.58 4.52
N ASN A 63 -11.87 -7.89 4.53
CA ASN A 63 -12.79 -8.55 3.59
C ASN A 63 -12.47 -8.24 2.11
N GLN A 64 -11.20 -8.39 1.73
CA GLN A 64 -10.71 -8.12 0.38
C GLN A 64 -10.56 -9.44 -0.40
N ASP A 65 -11.42 -9.62 -1.40
CA ASP A 65 -11.40 -10.79 -2.29
C ASP A 65 -10.44 -10.64 -3.47
N ASP A 66 -10.37 -9.44 -4.04
CA ASP A 66 -9.43 -9.10 -5.11
C ASP A 66 -8.27 -8.30 -4.53
N VAL A 67 -7.05 -8.52 -5.04
CA VAL A 67 -5.88 -7.71 -4.65
C VAL A 67 -4.96 -7.42 -5.82
N TYR A 68 -4.32 -6.26 -5.76
CA TYR A 68 -3.15 -5.96 -6.56
C TYR A 68 -1.90 -6.14 -5.70
N VAL A 69 -0.90 -6.80 -6.27
CA VAL A 69 0.43 -6.99 -5.69
C VAL A 69 1.50 -6.61 -6.70
N ASN A 70 2.64 -6.12 -6.24
CA ASN A 70 3.69 -5.65 -7.13
C ASN A 70 4.53 -6.81 -7.70
N THR A 71 4.70 -7.88 -6.93
CA THR A 71 5.69 -8.92 -7.21
C THR A 71 5.09 -10.31 -7.24
N LEU A 72 5.82 -11.26 -7.84
CA LEU A 72 5.34 -12.62 -7.95
C LEU A 72 5.41 -13.35 -6.59
N SER A 73 6.41 -13.05 -5.77
CA SER A 73 6.50 -13.58 -4.41
C SER A 73 5.35 -13.10 -3.53
N GLU A 74 4.94 -11.83 -3.66
CA GLU A 74 3.71 -11.36 -3.03
C GLU A 74 2.50 -12.16 -3.56
N ALA A 75 2.32 -12.27 -4.88
CA ALA A 75 1.21 -13.04 -5.46
C ALA A 75 1.13 -14.48 -4.93
N LEU A 76 2.26 -15.15 -4.76
CA LEU A 76 2.32 -16.51 -4.21
C LEU A 76 1.83 -16.57 -2.75
N ALA A 77 2.18 -15.58 -1.93
CA ALA A 77 1.75 -15.53 -0.53
C ALA A 77 0.24 -15.22 -0.41
N PHE A 78 -0.29 -14.38 -1.30
CA PHE A 78 -1.70 -13.98 -1.28
C PHE A 78 -2.64 -15.01 -1.94
N SER A 79 -2.16 -15.88 -2.84
CA SER A 79 -2.99 -16.82 -3.61
C SER A 79 -3.84 -17.78 -2.78
N ASN A 80 -3.36 -18.18 -1.60
CA ASN A 80 -4.12 -19.05 -0.68
C ASN A 80 -4.97 -18.28 0.34
N VAL A 81 -5.04 -16.95 0.20
CA VAL A 81 -5.68 -16.07 1.17
C VAL A 81 -6.92 -15.41 0.60
N VAL A 82 -6.80 -14.93 -0.64
CA VAL A 82 -7.87 -14.20 -1.32
C VAL A 82 -8.74 -15.14 -2.15
N SER A 83 -10.05 -14.88 -2.18
CA SER A 83 -11.04 -15.70 -2.90
C SER A 83 -11.30 -15.26 -4.33
N GLY A 84 -10.94 -14.02 -4.67
CA GLY A 84 -11.13 -13.41 -5.98
C GLY A 84 -9.91 -13.57 -6.87
N ARG A 85 -9.42 -12.47 -7.39
CA ARG A 85 -8.36 -12.38 -8.42
C ARG A 85 -7.14 -11.64 -7.89
N ILE A 86 -5.96 -12.04 -8.36
CA ILE A 86 -4.71 -11.32 -8.11
C ILE A 86 -4.27 -10.57 -9.38
N THR A 87 -4.04 -9.26 -9.26
CA THR A 87 -3.34 -8.48 -10.29
C THR A 87 -1.87 -8.34 -9.92
N ILE A 88 -0.98 -8.86 -10.75
CA ILE A 88 0.47 -8.80 -10.58
C ILE A 88 0.99 -7.63 -11.41
N GLY A 89 1.51 -6.62 -10.71
CA GLY A 89 1.96 -5.35 -11.27
C GLY A 89 3.20 -5.39 -12.17
N ARG A 90 3.87 -6.54 -12.20
CA ARG A 90 5.10 -6.79 -12.96
C ARG A 90 4.92 -7.95 -13.92
N ALA A 91 5.52 -7.81 -15.10
CA ALA A 91 5.66 -8.88 -16.07
C ALA A 91 6.59 -9.97 -15.52
N PHE A 92 6.42 -11.19 -16.02
CA PHE A 92 7.26 -12.33 -15.66
C PHE A 92 8.10 -12.80 -16.85
N GLY A 93 9.26 -13.38 -16.55
CA GLY A 93 10.13 -14.04 -17.51
C GLY A 93 10.02 -15.57 -17.48
N PRO A 94 10.80 -16.27 -18.34
CA PRO A 94 10.79 -17.72 -18.43
C PRO A 94 11.09 -18.44 -17.09
N SER A 95 11.93 -17.87 -16.23
CA SER A 95 12.29 -18.44 -14.92
C SER A 95 11.12 -18.48 -13.93
N GLU A 96 10.12 -17.63 -14.12
CA GLU A 96 8.99 -17.43 -13.22
C GLU A 96 7.73 -18.19 -13.66
N LEU A 97 7.76 -18.80 -14.86
CA LEU A 97 6.62 -19.46 -15.50
C LEU A 97 5.98 -20.52 -14.60
N GLN A 98 6.77 -21.37 -13.94
CA GLN A 98 6.21 -22.43 -13.08
C GLN A 98 5.44 -21.85 -11.89
N THR A 99 5.95 -20.78 -11.28
CA THR A 99 5.27 -20.08 -10.18
C THR A 99 3.98 -19.43 -10.66
N ILE A 100 4.02 -18.74 -11.80
CA ILE A 100 2.83 -18.15 -12.44
C ILE A 100 1.76 -19.20 -12.71
N LEU A 101 2.12 -20.34 -13.29
CA LEU A 101 1.19 -21.45 -13.55
C LEU A 101 0.66 -22.10 -12.27
N SER A 102 1.47 -22.15 -11.21
CA SER A 102 1.05 -22.68 -9.91
C SER A 102 0.01 -21.76 -9.27
N ILE A 103 0.24 -20.46 -9.29
CA ILE A 103 -0.73 -19.47 -8.78
C ILE A 103 -2.02 -19.51 -9.61
N SER A 104 -1.92 -19.50 -10.94
CA SER A 104 -3.10 -19.51 -11.81
C SER A 104 -3.95 -20.78 -11.68
N SER A 105 -3.39 -21.86 -11.15
CA SER A 105 -4.13 -23.10 -10.88
C SER A 105 -5.06 -23.01 -9.65
N VAL A 106 -4.84 -22.07 -8.75
CA VAL A 106 -5.63 -21.88 -7.52
C VAL A 106 -6.38 -20.56 -7.47
N THR A 107 -5.89 -19.54 -8.17
CA THR A 107 -6.45 -18.18 -8.17
C THR A 107 -6.36 -17.58 -9.57
N PRO A 108 -7.42 -16.99 -10.13
CA PRO A 108 -7.33 -16.22 -11.36
C PRO A 108 -6.31 -15.07 -11.25
N ILE A 109 -5.49 -14.87 -12.28
CA ILE A 109 -4.47 -13.81 -12.29
C ILE A 109 -4.59 -12.87 -13.49
N ARG A 110 -4.36 -11.58 -13.23
CA ARG A 110 -4.06 -10.55 -14.22
C ARG A 110 -2.56 -10.24 -14.15
N VAL A 111 -1.86 -10.24 -15.27
CA VAL A 111 -0.44 -9.86 -15.31
C VAL A 111 -0.27 -8.57 -16.10
N VAL A 112 0.37 -7.59 -15.47
CA VAL A 112 0.64 -6.29 -16.08
C VAL A 112 1.93 -6.35 -16.89
N ALA A 113 1.83 -6.10 -18.19
CA ALA A 113 2.96 -5.94 -19.10
C ALA A 113 3.28 -4.46 -19.32
N SER A 114 4.55 -4.16 -19.60
CA SER A 114 4.95 -2.79 -19.98
C SER A 114 4.91 -2.55 -21.49
N SER A 115 4.68 -3.58 -22.30
CA SER A 115 4.55 -3.47 -23.75
C SER A 115 3.78 -4.62 -24.39
N GLU A 116 3.25 -4.38 -25.59
CA GLU A 116 2.57 -5.39 -26.41
C GLU A 116 3.50 -6.57 -26.74
N ASN A 117 4.80 -6.31 -26.96
CA ASN A 117 5.81 -7.34 -27.18
C ASN A 117 5.98 -8.26 -25.96
N GLN A 118 5.99 -7.70 -24.74
CA GLN A 118 6.03 -8.52 -23.52
C GLN A 118 4.79 -9.42 -23.39
N ILE A 119 3.61 -8.96 -23.80
CA ILE A 119 2.39 -9.79 -23.80
C ILE A 119 2.54 -10.97 -24.77
N LEU A 120 3.07 -10.74 -25.96
CA LEU A 120 3.35 -11.81 -26.93
C LEU A 120 4.33 -12.85 -26.39
N GLU A 121 5.42 -12.39 -25.77
CA GLU A 121 6.41 -13.25 -25.11
C GLU A 121 5.76 -14.08 -24.00
N MET A 122 5.04 -13.44 -23.07
CA MET A 122 4.36 -14.12 -21.96
C MET A 122 3.35 -15.15 -22.45
N LYS A 123 2.50 -14.82 -23.44
CA LYS A 123 1.58 -15.80 -24.06
C LYS A 123 2.33 -17.00 -24.62
N SER A 124 3.46 -16.76 -25.28
CA SER A 124 4.27 -17.83 -25.84
C SER A 124 4.83 -18.79 -24.76
N LEU A 125 5.02 -18.29 -23.53
CA LEU A 125 5.44 -19.10 -22.38
C LEU A 125 4.28 -19.94 -21.81
N VAL A 126 3.07 -19.40 -21.76
CA VAL A 126 1.89 -20.07 -21.16
C VAL A 126 1.03 -20.86 -22.16
N ARG A 127 1.53 -21.15 -23.37
CA ARG A 127 0.81 -21.85 -24.48
C ARG A 127 -0.18 -22.93 -23.99
N GLY A 128 -1.47 -22.71 -24.19
CA GLY A 128 -2.54 -23.66 -23.86
C GLY A 128 -2.87 -23.77 -22.37
N LYS A 129 -2.32 -22.90 -21.52
CA LYS A 129 -2.51 -22.87 -20.06
C LYS A 129 -3.02 -21.49 -19.57
N THR A 130 -3.78 -20.80 -20.40
CA THR A 130 -4.19 -19.40 -20.19
C THR A 130 -5.58 -19.22 -19.60
N GLU A 131 -6.33 -20.29 -19.31
CA GLU A 131 -7.75 -20.17 -18.91
C GLU A 131 -7.97 -19.28 -17.68
N ASN A 132 -6.96 -19.19 -16.80
CA ASN A 132 -6.95 -18.35 -15.59
C ASN A 132 -5.93 -17.20 -15.63
N ILE A 133 -5.38 -16.87 -16.81
CA ILE A 133 -4.37 -15.81 -16.97
C ILE A 133 -4.88 -14.80 -18.00
N SER A 134 -5.06 -13.56 -17.57
CA SER A 134 -5.31 -12.43 -18.47
C SER A 134 -4.18 -11.40 -18.44
N PHE A 135 -4.07 -10.64 -19.53
CA PHE A 135 -2.97 -9.70 -19.73
C PHE A 135 -3.48 -8.27 -19.74
N VAL A 136 -2.83 -7.45 -18.92
CA VAL A 136 -3.10 -6.03 -18.79
C VAL A 136 -1.93 -5.27 -19.41
N LEU A 137 -2.20 -4.33 -20.29
CA LEU A 137 -1.14 -3.46 -20.82
C LEU A 137 -1.03 -2.18 -19.98
N ARG A 138 0.15 -1.90 -19.43
CA ARG A 138 0.45 -0.62 -18.83
C ARG A 138 0.69 0.43 -19.92
N VAL A 139 -0.06 1.52 -19.86
CA VAL A 139 0.00 2.64 -20.79
C VAL A 139 0.51 3.88 -20.06
N SER A 140 1.39 4.63 -20.71
CA SER A 140 1.94 5.89 -20.19
C SER A 140 1.38 7.09 -20.94
N GLY A 141 1.05 8.14 -20.19
CA GLY A 141 0.68 9.45 -20.77
C GLY A 141 1.82 10.46 -20.73
N ARG A 142 2.94 10.11 -20.08
CA ARG A 142 4.14 10.92 -19.93
C ARG A 142 5.39 10.08 -20.16
N VAL A 143 6.47 10.72 -20.59
CA VAL A 143 7.75 10.08 -20.91
C VAL A 143 8.49 9.51 -19.70
N ASP A 144 8.18 9.99 -18.50
CA ASP A 144 8.77 9.56 -17.23
C ASP A 144 7.98 8.41 -16.57
N GLN A 145 6.87 7.97 -17.18
CA GLN A 145 6.07 6.85 -16.70
C GLN A 145 6.46 5.54 -17.37
N ARG A 146 6.31 4.43 -16.64
CA ARG A 146 6.46 3.08 -17.20
C ARG A 146 5.25 2.73 -18.07
N GLY A 147 5.47 1.91 -19.09
CA GLY A 147 4.43 1.42 -20.00
C GLY A 147 4.59 1.95 -21.42
N THR A 148 3.77 1.45 -22.33
CA THR A 148 3.74 1.90 -23.72
C THR A 148 3.11 3.29 -23.80
N PRO A 149 3.74 4.28 -24.44
CA PRO A 149 3.13 5.59 -24.66
C PRO A 149 1.79 5.45 -25.38
N VAL A 150 0.76 6.19 -24.93
CA VAL A 150 -0.59 6.12 -25.50
C VAL A 150 -0.63 6.36 -27.01
N ASN A 151 0.27 7.20 -27.52
CA ASN A 151 0.41 7.52 -28.95
C ASN A 151 1.17 6.47 -29.77
N GLU A 152 1.72 5.44 -29.13
CA GLU A 152 2.47 4.34 -29.74
C GLU A 152 1.70 3.01 -29.71
N LEU A 153 0.51 2.99 -29.13
CA LEU A 153 -0.35 1.81 -29.07
C LEU A 153 -0.82 1.40 -30.46
N ASP A 154 -0.58 0.15 -30.86
CA ASP A 154 -0.96 -0.33 -32.19
C ASP A 154 -2.44 -0.77 -32.28
N GLY A 155 -3.06 -1.08 -31.12
CA GLY A 155 -4.47 -1.46 -30.98
C GLY A 155 -4.85 -2.78 -31.63
N LYS A 156 -3.88 -3.58 -32.09
CA LYS A 156 -4.09 -4.83 -32.82
C LYS A 156 -3.93 -6.05 -31.94
N GLN A 157 -3.42 -5.88 -30.73
CA GLN A 157 -3.16 -6.99 -29.83
C GLN A 157 -4.46 -7.50 -29.16
N GLU A 158 -5.07 -8.52 -29.75
CA GLU A 158 -6.28 -9.18 -29.24
C GLU A 158 -6.13 -9.85 -27.86
N LEU A 159 -4.89 -9.93 -27.34
CA LEU A 159 -4.59 -10.52 -26.03
C LEU A 159 -4.75 -9.59 -24.84
N ILE A 160 -4.77 -8.29 -25.09
CA ILE A 160 -4.94 -7.30 -24.04
C ILE A 160 -6.40 -7.36 -23.61
N THR A 161 -6.64 -7.67 -22.34
CA THR A 161 -8.00 -7.66 -21.79
C THR A 161 -8.35 -6.34 -21.14
N GLU A 162 -7.36 -5.60 -20.64
CA GLU A 162 -7.54 -4.36 -19.87
C GLU A 162 -6.30 -3.46 -20.05
N LEU A 163 -6.49 -2.15 -19.89
CA LEU A 163 -5.43 -1.13 -19.91
C LEU A 163 -5.19 -0.61 -18.50
N LEU A 164 -3.94 -0.32 -18.14
CA LEU A 164 -3.57 0.24 -16.85
C LEU A 164 -2.81 1.56 -17.01
N VAL A 165 -3.33 2.61 -16.39
CA VAL A 165 -2.66 3.92 -16.28
C VAL A 165 -2.30 4.17 -14.83
N SER A 166 -1.20 4.87 -14.58
CA SER A 166 -0.79 5.31 -13.24
C SER A 166 -0.81 6.83 -13.16
N ASP A 167 -1.33 7.38 -12.06
CA ASP A 167 -1.20 8.82 -11.75
C ASP A 167 -0.03 9.13 -10.80
N ASP A 168 0.75 8.10 -10.44
CA ASP A 168 1.94 8.26 -9.60
C ASP A 168 2.90 9.34 -10.15
N GLY A 169 3.34 10.25 -9.27
CA GLY A 169 4.17 11.40 -9.64
C GLY A 169 3.47 12.48 -10.50
N VAL A 170 2.14 12.46 -10.60
CA VAL A 170 1.37 13.48 -11.33
C VAL A 170 0.83 14.55 -10.39
N GLU A 171 1.14 15.82 -10.68
CA GLU A 171 0.73 16.96 -9.87
C GLU A 171 -0.79 17.23 -9.91
N ASN A 172 -1.40 17.11 -11.10
CA ASN A 172 -2.86 17.20 -11.27
C ASN A 172 -3.44 15.89 -11.84
N PRO A 173 -3.70 14.88 -10.98
CA PRO A 173 -4.23 13.59 -11.41
C PRO A 173 -5.53 13.70 -12.20
N LYS A 174 -6.44 14.60 -11.80
CA LYS A 174 -7.76 14.72 -12.44
C LYS A 174 -7.65 15.14 -13.90
N GLU A 175 -6.86 16.18 -14.18
CA GLU A 175 -6.64 16.66 -15.55
C GLU A 175 -5.92 15.62 -16.40
N PHE A 176 -4.85 15.03 -15.86
CA PHE A 176 -4.08 13.99 -16.53
C PHE A 176 -4.93 12.77 -16.89
N LEU A 177 -5.65 12.22 -15.91
CA LEU A 177 -6.49 11.04 -16.08
C LEU A 177 -7.66 11.32 -17.03
N SER A 178 -8.28 12.51 -16.95
CA SER A 178 -9.34 12.91 -17.88
C SER A 178 -8.85 12.88 -19.33
N LYS A 179 -7.65 13.40 -19.60
CA LYS A 179 -7.08 13.42 -20.95
C LYS A 179 -6.74 12.02 -21.44
N ILE A 180 -5.99 11.23 -20.66
CA ILE A 180 -5.51 9.93 -21.12
C ILE A 180 -6.64 8.90 -21.21
N CYS A 181 -7.63 8.91 -20.30
CA CYS A 181 -8.78 7.99 -20.38
C CYS A 181 -9.65 8.27 -21.62
N LEU A 182 -9.79 9.54 -22.01
CA LEU A 182 -10.47 9.90 -23.27
C LEU A 182 -9.73 9.35 -24.50
N GLN A 183 -8.40 9.34 -24.50
CA GLN A 183 -7.62 8.73 -25.58
C GLN A 183 -7.80 7.21 -25.57
N LEU A 184 -7.76 6.58 -24.39
CA LEU A 184 -7.88 5.13 -24.27
C LEU A 184 -9.27 4.58 -24.64
N ALA A 185 -10.30 5.42 -24.61
CA ALA A 185 -11.65 5.02 -24.99
C ALA A 185 -11.75 4.48 -26.43
N GLU A 186 -10.84 4.88 -27.34
CA GLU A 186 -10.85 4.40 -28.73
C GLU A 186 -10.50 2.91 -28.87
N TYR A 187 -9.82 2.33 -27.87
CA TYR A 187 -9.43 0.92 -27.85
C TYR A 187 -10.55 0.00 -27.36
N ASN A 188 -11.63 0.56 -26.80
CA ASN A 188 -12.81 -0.18 -26.34
C ASN A 188 -12.48 -1.32 -25.36
N LEU A 189 -11.47 -1.09 -24.51
CA LEU A 189 -11.01 -1.99 -23.44
C LEU A 189 -11.26 -1.33 -22.07
N PRO A 190 -11.57 -2.11 -21.02
CA PRO A 190 -11.65 -1.59 -19.67
C PRO A 190 -10.35 -0.89 -19.24
N VAL A 191 -10.49 0.25 -18.59
CA VAL A 191 -9.37 1.06 -18.10
C VAL A 191 -9.28 0.96 -16.58
N MET A 192 -8.11 0.55 -16.11
CA MET A 192 -7.70 0.56 -14.72
C MET A 192 -6.83 1.79 -14.43
N VAL A 193 -7.05 2.42 -13.29
CA VAL A 193 -6.21 3.50 -12.78
C VAL A 193 -5.53 3.04 -11.50
N GLN A 194 -4.19 2.97 -11.51
CA GLN A 194 -3.38 2.83 -10.31
C GLN A 194 -3.14 4.21 -9.71
N SER A 195 -3.72 4.45 -8.54
CA SER A 195 -3.52 5.71 -7.83
C SER A 195 -2.30 5.65 -6.92
N GLY A 196 -1.37 6.59 -7.10
CA GLY A 196 -0.13 6.70 -6.32
C GLY A 196 -0.27 7.52 -5.04
N VAL A 197 -1.31 8.35 -4.92
CA VAL A 197 -1.49 9.29 -3.80
C VAL A 197 -2.85 9.10 -3.14
N GLY A 198 -2.86 8.35 -2.03
CA GLY A 198 -3.97 8.25 -1.08
C GLY A 198 -5.35 7.92 -1.66
N PRO A 199 -6.40 7.83 -0.84
CA PRO A 199 -7.75 7.71 -1.36
C PRO A 199 -8.18 9.03 -2.01
N ASN A 200 -8.13 9.09 -3.34
CA ASN A 200 -8.57 10.25 -4.11
C ASN A 200 -9.99 10.05 -4.64
N LEU A 201 -10.96 10.82 -4.11
CA LEU A 201 -12.35 10.77 -4.55
C LEU A 201 -12.62 11.63 -5.79
N ASP A 202 -11.79 12.64 -6.05
CA ASP A 202 -12.01 13.64 -7.10
C ASP A 202 -11.81 13.10 -8.51
N ILE A 203 -11.20 11.92 -8.64
CA ILE A 203 -10.97 11.21 -9.90
C ILE A 203 -12.10 10.23 -10.22
N LEU A 204 -13.03 9.96 -9.30
CA LEU A 204 -14.07 8.94 -9.49
C LEU A 204 -15.14 9.35 -10.52
N ASP A 205 -15.17 10.60 -10.98
CA ASP A 205 -16.04 11.04 -12.07
C ASP A 205 -15.42 10.82 -13.46
N ILE A 206 -14.16 10.39 -13.54
CA ILE A 206 -13.45 10.15 -14.80
C ILE A 206 -13.89 8.81 -15.42
N GLY A 207 -13.89 8.73 -16.75
CA GLY A 207 -14.31 7.55 -17.53
C GLY A 207 -13.34 6.37 -17.51
N PHE A 208 -13.07 5.80 -16.34
CA PHE A 208 -12.37 4.52 -16.16
C PHE A 208 -13.22 3.53 -15.34
N ASP A 209 -12.90 2.24 -15.39
CA ASP A 209 -13.73 1.14 -14.87
C ASP A 209 -13.31 0.66 -13.47
N GLU A 210 -12.00 0.70 -13.20
CA GLU A 210 -11.42 0.10 -12.00
C GLU A 210 -10.30 0.97 -11.41
N ILE A 211 -10.27 1.10 -10.09
CA ILE A 211 -9.21 1.77 -9.35
C ILE A 211 -8.37 0.78 -8.55
N VAL A 212 -7.05 0.90 -8.66
CA VAL A 212 -6.07 0.20 -7.83
C VAL A 212 -5.53 1.20 -6.80
N GLU A 213 -5.92 1.03 -5.54
CA GLU A 213 -5.59 1.93 -4.43
C GLU A 213 -5.43 1.09 -3.15
N GLY A 214 -4.41 1.35 -2.32
CA GLY A 214 -4.14 0.54 -1.12
C GLY A 214 -3.99 1.33 0.19
N PHE A 215 -3.99 2.65 0.14
CA PHE A 215 -3.89 3.51 1.33
C PHE A 215 -5.24 3.76 1.99
N HIS A 216 -6.37 3.54 1.31
CA HIS A 216 -7.71 3.81 1.83
C HIS A 216 -7.99 3.27 3.24
N PRO A 217 -7.53 2.08 3.68
CA PRO A 217 -7.79 1.64 5.05
C PRO A 217 -7.01 2.49 6.07
N PHE A 218 -5.84 3.00 5.68
CA PHE A 218 -4.89 3.68 6.56
C PHE A 218 -5.10 5.20 6.63
N SER A 219 -5.54 5.81 5.53
CA SER A 219 -5.67 7.28 5.37
C SER A 219 -7.00 7.74 4.76
N GLY A 220 -8.02 6.86 4.66
CA GLY A 220 -9.34 7.20 4.12
C GLY A 220 -10.29 7.93 5.07
N GLY A 221 -9.89 8.12 6.33
CA GLY A 221 -10.67 8.82 7.35
C GLY A 221 -9.95 10.05 7.90
N SER A 222 -10.67 10.81 8.73
CA SER A 222 -10.10 11.99 9.42
C SER A 222 -9.19 11.62 10.60
N GLU A 223 -9.34 10.41 11.14
CA GLU A 223 -8.54 9.92 12.25
C GLU A 223 -7.44 8.99 11.75
N PHE A 224 -6.27 9.03 12.39
CA PHE A 224 -5.19 8.08 12.07
C PHE A 224 -5.63 6.65 12.42
N SER A 225 -5.19 5.69 11.60
CA SER A 225 -5.48 4.26 11.82
C SER A 225 -4.23 3.38 11.80
N VAL A 226 -3.06 3.97 11.57
CA VAL A 226 -1.74 3.32 11.63
C VAL A 226 -0.78 4.23 12.37
N GLY A 227 0.05 3.65 13.23
CA GLY A 227 1.07 4.38 13.98
C GLY A 227 2.25 3.50 14.37
N VAL A 228 3.34 4.15 14.76
CA VAL A 228 4.47 3.54 15.46
C VAL A 228 4.50 4.13 16.86
N ILE A 229 4.30 3.28 17.87
CA ILE A 229 4.50 3.68 19.27
C ILE A 229 5.99 3.64 19.59
N THR A 230 6.49 4.68 20.27
CA THR A 230 7.90 4.89 20.62
C THR A 230 8.02 5.48 22.02
N ALA A 231 9.13 5.26 22.71
CA ALA A 231 9.37 5.79 24.04
C ALA A 231 10.41 6.91 24.04
N VAL A 232 10.25 7.87 24.95
CA VAL A 232 11.25 8.90 25.24
C VAL A 232 12.44 8.25 25.95
N THR A 233 13.61 8.32 25.35
CA THR A 233 14.86 7.74 25.88
C THR A 233 15.81 8.77 26.50
N SER A 234 15.61 10.06 26.21
CA SER A 234 16.43 11.13 26.78
C SER A 234 15.76 12.49 26.69
N THR A 235 15.87 13.28 27.75
CA THR A 235 15.32 14.64 27.89
C THR A 235 16.43 15.60 28.31
N PRO A 236 17.38 15.95 27.42
CA PRO A 236 18.60 16.69 27.80
C PRO A 236 18.33 18.12 28.27
N VAL A 237 17.34 18.78 27.67
CA VAL A 237 16.97 20.19 27.91
C VAL A 237 15.47 20.37 27.65
N SER A 238 14.88 21.42 28.22
CA SER A 238 13.50 21.81 27.88
C SER A 238 13.37 22.12 26.39
N GLY A 239 12.25 21.71 25.79
CA GLY A 239 11.97 21.87 24.35
C GLY A 239 12.54 20.76 23.45
N LYS A 240 13.26 19.77 24.01
CA LYS A 240 13.87 18.69 23.22
C LYS A 240 13.91 17.36 23.95
N ALA A 241 13.54 16.30 23.25
CA ALA A 241 13.66 14.92 23.70
C ALA A 241 14.07 14.00 22.54
N PHE A 242 14.58 12.81 22.89
CA PHE A 242 14.92 11.77 21.95
C PHE A 242 13.98 10.58 22.14
N LEU A 243 13.56 10.00 21.01
CA LEU A 243 12.71 8.82 20.93
C LEU A 243 13.53 7.60 20.51
N ASP A 244 13.15 6.40 20.92
CA ASP A 244 13.75 5.13 20.45
C ASP A 244 13.33 4.70 19.03
N CYS A 245 12.59 5.54 18.31
CA CYS A 245 12.19 5.32 16.94
C CYS A 245 13.04 6.15 15.96
N GLY A 246 13.96 5.49 15.25
CA GLY A 246 14.72 6.05 14.14
C GLY A 246 14.29 5.52 12.75
N GLN A 247 15.10 5.79 11.73
CA GLN A 247 14.88 5.35 10.34
C GLN A 247 14.81 3.82 10.16
N LYS A 248 15.37 3.05 11.11
CA LYS A 248 15.24 1.59 11.11
C LYS A 248 13.85 1.10 11.56
N ALA A 249 13.02 2.00 12.09
CA ALA A 249 11.68 1.72 12.59
C ALA A 249 10.57 2.53 11.92
N ILE A 250 10.88 3.64 11.27
CA ILE A 250 9.89 4.41 10.51
C ILE A 250 10.57 5.05 9.30
N SER A 251 9.96 4.90 8.12
CA SER A 251 10.54 5.45 6.88
C SER A 251 10.49 6.98 6.88
N THR A 252 11.50 7.59 6.26
CA THR A 252 11.58 9.04 6.02
C THR A 252 11.51 9.43 4.54
N ASP A 253 11.20 8.48 3.65
CA ASP A 253 11.17 8.73 2.20
C ASP A 253 10.08 9.74 1.79
N GLY A 254 9.01 9.83 2.58
CA GLY A 254 7.96 10.86 2.46
C GLY A 254 8.16 12.09 3.34
N GLY A 255 9.33 12.26 3.97
CA GLY A 255 9.59 13.25 5.02
C GLY A 255 9.59 12.65 6.42
N VAL A 256 9.72 13.49 7.45
CA VAL A 256 9.67 13.04 8.85
C VAL A 256 8.25 12.65 9.27
N PRO A 257 8.07 11.67 10.17
CA PRO A 257 6.74 11.32 10.68
C PRO A 257 6.15 12.46 11.52
N THR A 258 4.83 12.45 11.70
CA THR A 258 4.11 13.43 12.53
C THR A 258 3.74 12.83 13.87
N VAL A 259 3.64 13.67 14.90
CA VAL A 259 3.15 13.24 16.22
C VAL A 259 1.63 13.21 16.19
N VAL A 260 1.06 12.09 16.57
CA VAL A 260 -0.40 11.91 16.64
C VAL A 260 -0.98 12.75 17.76
N GLU A 261 -2.13 13.38 17.50
CA GLU A 261 -2.98 14.07 18.49
C GLU A 261 -2.28 15.18 19.33
N SER A 262 -1.16 15.72 18.85
CA SER A 262 -0.50 16.88 19.46
C SER A 262 -0.08 17.92 18.43
N LYS A 263 -0.39 19.18 18.71
CA LYS A 263 0.12 20.34 17.94
C LYS A 263 1.38 20.94 18.55
N SER A 264 1.68 20.61 19.79
CA SER A 264 2.83 21.16 20.53
C SER A 264 4.12 20.39 20.22
N PHE A 265 4.01 19.14 19.77
CA PHE A 265 5.15 18.29 19.46
C PHE A 265 5.37 18.16 17.96
N ALA A 266 6.63 18.21 17.54
CA ALA A 266 7.05 17.94 16.18
C ALA A 266 8.31 17.07 16.16
N ILE A 267 8.55 16.41 15.03
CA ILE A 267 9.80 15.70 14.75
C ILE A 267 10.69 16.61 13.92
N GLU A 268 11.82 17.04 14.49
CA GLU A 268 12.80 17.89 13.82
C GLU A 268 13.54 17.11 12.72
N ARG A 269 13.96 15.89 13.05
CA ARG A 269 14.74 15.00 12.19
C ARG A 269 14.77 13.59 12.74
N MET A 270 15.25 12.66 11.92
CA MET A 270 15.46 11.26 12.29
C MET A 270 16.93 10.89 12.09
N SER A 271 17.46 10.07 12.99
CA SER A 271 18.70 9.33 12.80
C SER A 271 18.37 7.85 12.55
N ALA A 272 19.40 7.00 12.42
CA ALA A 272 19.19 5.56 12.25
C ALA A 272 18.34 4.94 13.38
N GLU A 273 18.57 5.33 14.63
CA GLU A 273 17.96 4.73 15.83
C GLU A 273 17.07 5.68 16.63
N HIS A 274 17.21 7.00 16.43
CA HIS A 274 16.51 7.98 17.27
C HIS A 274 15.73 9.02 16.47
N GLY A 275 14.55 9.37 16.98
CA GLY A 275 13.75 10.51 16.56
C GLY A 275 13.99 11.72 17.46
N TYR A 276 13.97 12.91 16.87
CA TYR A 276 14.25 14.17 17.57
C TYR A 276 12.95 14.92 17.81
N LEU A 277 12.34 14.69 18.98
CA LEU A 277 11.11 15.35 19.40
C LEU A 277 11.43 16.77 19.88
N VAL A 278 10.71 17.75 19.37
CA VAL A 278 10.86 19.16 19.75
C VAL A 278 9.50 19.79 20.06
N TRP A 279 9.52 20.80 20.92
CA TRP A 279 8.37 21.63 21.29
C TRP A 279 8.85 22.99 21.78
N GLU A 280 7.93 23.97 21.85
CA GLU A 280 8.23 25.27 22.43
C GLU A 280 8.43 25.15 23.96
N PRO A 281 9.59 25.59 24.52
CA PRO A 281 9.85 25.49 25.95
C PRO A 281 8.75 26.16 26.79
N GLY A 282 8.20 25.41 27.74
CA GLY A 282 7.13 25.88 28.63
C GLY A 282 5.70 25.57 28.15
N GLU A 283 5.51 25.14 26.91
CA GLU A 283 4.19 24.71 26.40
C GLU A 283 3.88 23.24 26.73
N ALA A 284 4.91 22.42 26.89
CA ALA A 284 4.78 21.00 27.22
C ALA A 284 6.01 20.48 27.98
N SER A 285 5.90 19.26 28.51
CA SER A 285 7.01 18.51 29.08
C SER A 285 6.79 17.02 28.82
N VAL A 286 7.88 16.29 28.63
CA VAL A 286 7.89 14.82 28.57
C VAL A 286 8.91 14.29 29.57
N SER A 287 8.65 13.09 30.08
CA SER A 287 9.51 12.36 31.01
C SER A 287 10.18 11.18 30.32
N LEU A 288 11.29 10.70 30.89
CA LEU A 288 11.93 9.47 30.45
C LEU A 288 10.92 8.30 30.55
N GLY A 289 10.76 7.55 29.46
CA GLY A 289 9.82 6.43 29.36
C GLY A 289 8.42 6.80 28.90
N ASP A 290 8.07 8.09 28.77
CA ASP A 290 6.79 8.49 28.19
C ASP A 290 6.67 7.98 26.76
N THR A 291 5.50 7.45 26.40
CA THR A 291 5.24 6.95 25.06
C THR A 291 4.64 8.02 24.17
N VAL A 292 5.07 8.04 22.91
CA VAL A 292 4.58 8.91 21.85
C VAL A 292 4.15 8.03 20.67
N ILE A 293 3.08 8.43 19.97
CA ILE A 293 2.65 7.76 18.74
C ILE A 293 3.07 8.62 17.55
N LEU A 294 3.81 8.02 16.63
CA LEU A 294 4.23 8.62 15.37
C LEU A 294 3.39 8.08 14.21
N GLN A 295 2.79 8.97 13.42
CA GLN A 295 2.16 8.60 12.17
C GLN A 295 3.22 8.60 11.04
N PRO A 296 3.39 7.49 10.30
CA PRO A 296 4.37 7.41 9.22
C PRO A 296 4.09 8.39 8.09
N ALA A 297 5.15 9.00 7.54
CA ALA A 297 5.07 9.78 6.31
C ALA A 297 4.95 8.88 5.06
N SER A 298 5.61 7.72 5.07
CA SER A 298 5.42 6.64 4.09
C SER A 298 4.94 5.38 4.80
N ILE A 299 3.67 5.02 4.58
CA ILE A 299 3.04 3.83 5.17
C ILE A 299 3.70 2.57 4.60
N SER A 300 3.79 2.45 3.28
CA SER A 300 4.29 1.24 2.64
C SER A 300 5.73 0.91 2.97
N ASP A 301 6.59 1.92 3.08
CA ASP A 301 7.99 1.72 3.41
C ASP A 301 8.16 1.40 4.90
N THR A 302 7.33 2.00 5.76
CA THR A 302 7.32 1.70 7.19
C THR A 302 6.87 0.27 7.46
N PHE A 303 5.80 -0.22 6.82
CA PHE A 303 5.39 -1.63 6.93
C PHE A 303 6.53 -2.60 6.59
N ASN A 304 7.37 -2.26 5.62
CA ASN A 304 8.50 -3.11 5.21
C ASN A 304 9.64 -3.18 6.23
N LEU A 305 9.61 -2.36 7.29
CA LEU A 305 10.61 -2.38 8.37
C LEU A 305 10.29 -3.39 9.48
N TYR A 306 9.05 -3.91 9.51
CA TYR A 306 8.55 -4.79 10.57
C TYR A 306 8.26 -6.20 10.07
N ASP A 307 8.42 -7.18 10.96
CA ASP A 307 7.98 -8.57 10.74
C ASP A 307 6.53 -8.79 11.19
N TYR A 308 6.04 -7.99 12.13
CA TYR A 308 4.72 -8.15 12.73
C TYR A 308 3.97 -6.83 12.83
N LEU A 309 2.65 -6.91 12.72
CA LEU A 309 1.69 -5.83 12.85
C LEU A 309 0.81 -6.07 14.07
N ASN A 310 0.81 -5.14 15.02
CA ASN A 310 -0.11 -5.18 16.15
C ASN A 310 -1.50 -4.67 15.74
N ILE A 311 -2.56 -5.39 16.10
CA ILE A 311 -3.95 -4.99 15.89
C ILE A 311 -4.51 -4.50 17.21
N VAL A 312 -5.00 -3.26 17.23
CA VAL A 312 -5.46 -2.58 18.43
C VAL A 312 -6.93 -2.19 18.28
N GLU A 313 -7.71 -2.37 19.35
CA GLU A 313 -9.12 -1.97 19.46
C GLU A 313 -9.31 -1.34 20.84
N ASN A 314 -9.85 -0.11 20.91
CA ASN A 314 -9.98 0.64 22.17
C ASN A 314 -8.69 0.64 23.02
N GLU A 315 -7.57 1.03 22.39
CA GLU A 315 -6.23 1.05 23.01
C GLU A 315 -5.75 -0.30 23.56
N THR A 316 -6.40 -1.41 23.19
CA THR A 316 -6.08 -2.76 23.65
C THR A 316 -5.55 -3.61 22.51
N LEU A 317 -4.45 -4.33 22.74
CA LEU A 317 -3.91 -5.31 21.80
C LEU A 317 -4.88 -6.49 21.65
N VAL A 318 -5.46 -6.66 20.45
CA VAL A 318 -6.43 -7.74 20.14
C VAL A 318 -5.93 -8.74 19.12
N GLY A 319 -4.80 -8.45 18.45
CA GLY A 319 -4.22 -9.37 17.49
C GLY A 319 -2.80 -9.02 17.11
N LEU A 320 -2.14 -10.00 16.51
CA LEU A 320 -0.79 -9.88 15.97
C LEU A 320 -0.77 -10.60 14.62
N LEU A 321 -0.41 -9.88 13.55
CA LEU A 321 -0.33 -10.42 12.20
C LEU A 321 1.12 -10.42 11.71
N GLU A 322 1.52 -11.44 10.98
CA GLU A 322 2.84 -11.48 10.31
C GLU A 322 2.79 -10.70 8.99
N ILE A 323 3.74 -9.78 8.80
CA ILE A 323 3.97 -9.07 7.54
C ILE A 323 4.77 -10.00 6.62
N GLN A 324 4.08 -11.04 6.14
CA GLN A 324 4.69 -12.19 5.47
C GLN A 324 5.51 -11.82 4.23
N CYS A 325 5.12 -10.77 3.51
CA CYS A 325 5.79 -10.37 2.27
C CYS A 325 6.84 -9.27 2.48
N ARG A 326 7.29 -9.04 3.72
CA ARG A 326 8.39 -8.11 4.00
C ARG A 326 9.61 -8.45 3.12
N GLY A 327 10.11 -7.46 2.37
CA GLY A 327 11.27 -7.64 1.50
C GLY A 327 11.03 -8.47 0.23
N SER A 328 9.77 -8.84 -0.08
CA SER A 328 9.42 -9.59 -1.29
C SER A 328 9.44 -8.70 -2.54
N TYR A 329 10.62 -8.44 -3.07
CA TYR A 329 10.84 -7.57 -4.23
C TYR A 329 10.90 -8.28 -5.58
N SER A 330 10.76 -9.61 -5.61
CA SER A 330 10.81 -10.46 -6.83
C SER A 330 9.47 -11.13 -7.09
#